data_AF-A0A7U2QV59-F1
#
_entry.id   AF-A0A7U2QV59-F1
#
_cell.length_a   1.000
_cell.length_b   1.000
_cell.length_c   1.000
_cell.angle_alpha   90.00
_cell.angle_beta   90.00
_cell.angle_gamma   90.00
#
_symmetry.space_group_name_H-M   'P 1'
#
loop_
_entity.id
_entity.type
_entity.pdbx_description
1 polymer ?
#
loop_
_entity_poly.entity_id
_entity_poly.type
_entity_poly.pdbx_seq_one_letter_code
_entity_poly.pdbx_strand_id
1 'polypeptide(L)'
;QKNRSILYISIISRPNIAKACQILSKSLLNPISRYIAATNHMILYLYGTQYLSIEFSGPSPNSIDPDQSNLARAPSPSPNPSPIFSMASDAAFTDHSDKKSSEGYICKLYSGPINWLARKQKTVALSTTKTKLLALTSASRQFL
;
A
#
# COMPACT_ATOMS: atom_id res chain seq x y z
N GLN A 1 16.22 -18.66 -0.18
CA GLN A 1 16.46 -17.46 0.67
C GLN A 1 15.96 -16.14 0.05
N LYS A 2 15.97 -15.95 -1.28
CA LYS A 2 15.57 -14.70 -1.98
C LYS A 2 14.18 -14.12 -1.64
N ASN A 3 13.16 -14.95 -1.42
CA ASN A 3 11.80 -14.45 -1.13
C ASN A 3 11.66 -13.83 0.28
N ARG A 4 12.49 -14.24 1.25
CA ARG A 4 12.43 -13.68 2.61
C ARG A 4 12.99 -12.26 2.67
N SER A 5 14.04 -11.97 1.89
CA SER A 5 14.59 -10.62 1.82
C SER A 5 13.63 -9.65 1.15
N ILE A 6 12.89 -10.09 0.12
CA ILE A 6 11.82 -9.30 -0.49
C ILE A 6 10.73 -8.97 0.53
N LEU A 7 10.31 -9.95 1.33
CA LEU A 7 9.28 -9.73 2.35
C LEU A 7 9.69 -8.67 3.37
N TYR A 8 10.95 -8.68 3.79
CA TYR A 8 11.50 -7.66 4.68
C TYR A 8 11.39 -6.25 4.08
N ILE A 9 11.88 -6.08 2.85
CA ILE A 9 11.82 -4.78 2.14
C ILE A 9 10.37 -4.31 1.95
N SER A 10 9.48 -5.27 1.65
CA SER A 10 8.05 -5.03 1.46
C SER A 10 7.34 -4.50 2.71
N ILE A 11 7.84 -4.84 3.92
CA ILE A 11 7.22 -4.43 5.18
C ILE A 11 7.78 -3.09 5.65
N ILE A 12 9.04 -2.79 5.34
CA ILE A 12 9.77 -1.68 5.98
C ILE A 12 9.83 -0.44 5.11
N SER A 13 10.00 -0.57 3.79
CA SER A 13 10.36 0.59 2.95
C SER A 13 9.58 0.69 1.64
N ARG A 14 8.89 -0.38 1.23
CA ARG A 14 8.29 -0.47 -0.11
C ARG A 14 6.86 -1.01 -0.06
N PRO A 15 5.87 -0.15 0.24
CA PRO A 15 4.44 -0.54 0.21
C PRO A 15 3.97 -1.01 -1.17
N ASN A 16 4.55 -0.47 -2.23
CA ASN A 16 4.22 -0.78 -3.63
C ASN A 16 4.41 -2.27 -3.99
N ILE A 17 5.32 -2.98 -3.33
CA ILE A 17 5.55 -4.42 -3.61
C ILE A 17 4.77 -5.36 -2.69
N ALA A 18 4.00 -4.83 -1.72
CA ALA A 18 3.31 -5.64 -0.70
C ALA A 18 2.41 -6.71 -1.29
N LYS A 19 1.60 -6.35 -2.29
CA LYS A 19 0.70 -7.30 -2.95
C LYS A 19 1.46 -8.35 -3.76
N ALA A 20 2.48 -7.94 -4.51
CA ALA A 20 3.31 -8.85 -5.30
C ALA A 20 4.05 -9.86 -4.42
N CYS A 21 4.64 -9.38 -3.32
CA CYS A 21 5.30 -10.22 -2.33
C CYS A 21 4.33 -11.24 -1.69
N GLN A 22 3.10 -10.81 -1.39
CA GLN A 22 2.05 -11.70 -0.87
C GLN A 22 1.72 -12.84 -1.84
N ILE A 23 1.64 -12.55 -3.14
CA ILE A 23 1.35 -13.56 -4.18
C ILE A 23 2.51 -14.54 -4.31
N LEU A 24 3.75 -14.04 -4.41
CA LEU A 24 4.94 -14.87 -4.57
C LEU A 24 5.24 -15.73 -3.33
N SER A 25 4.88 -15.25 -2.14
CA SER A 25 5.01 -16.04 -0.91
C SER A 25 4.15 -17.30 -0.92
N LYS A 26 3.02 -17.33 -1.65
CA LYS A 26 2.17 -18.53 -1.76
C LYS A 26 2.85 -19.64 -2.56
N SER A 27 3.70 -19.29 -3.52
CA SER A 27 4.42 -20.26 -4.36
C SER A 27 5.72 -20.81 -3.74
N LEU A 28 5.98 -20.54 -2.46
CA LEU A 28 7.19 -21.01 -1.77
C LEU A 28 7.28 -22.54 -1.66
N LEU A 29 6.14 -23.22 -1.59
CA LEU A 29 6.08 -24.68 -1.43
C LEU A 29 6.28 -25.44 -2.75
N ASN A 30 6.00 -24.81 -3.90
CA ASN A 30 6.19 -25.41 -5.22
C ASN A 30 6.57 -24.33 -6.24
N PRO A 31 7.89 -24.05 -6.43
CA PRO A 31 8.35 -22.98 -7.29
C PRO A 31 8.23 -23.37 -8.76
N ILE A 32 7.13 -22.95 -9.39
CA ILE A 32 6.95 -23.06 -10.85
C ILE A 32 7.79 -21.98 -11.55
N SER A 33 8.34 -22.29 -12.74
CA SER A 33 9.20 -21.39 -13.53
C SER A 33 8.66 -19.95 -13.66
N ARG A 34 7.34 -19.78 -13.84
CA ARG A 34 6.68 -18.46 -13.88
C ARG A 34 6.89 -17.61 -12.62
N TYR A 35 6.87 -18.24 -11.44
CA TYR A 35 7.02 -17.53 -10.17
C TYR A 35 8.48 -17.17 -9.92
N ILE A 36 9.42 -18.01 -10.38
CA ILE A 36 10.85 -17.71 -10.34
C ILE A 36 11.14 -16.50 -11.23
N ALA A 37 10.59 -16.47 -12.44
CA ALA A 37 10.70 -15.33 -13.34
C ALA A 37 10.10 -14.05 -12.74
N ALA A 38 8.92 -14.12 -12.13
CA ALA A 38 8.28 -13.00 -11.45
C ALA A 38 9.08 -12.51 -10.22
N THR A 39 9.67 -13.42 -9.44
CA THR A 39 10.60 -13.07 -8.35
C THR A 39 11.83 -12.34 -8.89
N ASN A 40 12.44 -12.82 -9.97
CA ASN A 40 13.59 -12.16 -10.59
C ASN A 40 13.21 -10.77 -11.11
N HIS A 41 12.05 -10.63 -11.76
CA HIS A 41 11.54 -9.34 -12.21
C HIS A 41 11.36 -8.35 -11.06
N MET A 42 10.82 -8.80 -9.92
CA MET A 42 10.68 -7.95 -8.74
C MET A 42 12.01 -7.56 -8.12
N ILE A 43 13.03 -8.44 -8.15
CA ILE A 43 14.40 -8.09 -7.71
C ILE A 43 15.00 -7.02 -8.63
N LEU A 44 14.85 -7.17 -9.95
CA LEU A 44 15.31 -6.17 -10.92
C LEU A 44 14.59 -4.83 -10.74
N TYR A 45 13.28 -4.86 -10.48
CA TYR A 45 12.50 -3.67 -10.16
C TYR A 45 13.02 -2.97 -8.90
N LEU A 46 13.32 -3.73 -7.84
CA LEU A 46 13.90 -3.17 -6.61
C LEU A 46 15.29 -2.59 -6.84
N TYR A 47 16.11 -3.23 -7.68
CA TYR A 47 17.42 -2.72 -8.06
C TYR A 47 17.33 -1.40 -8.83
N GLY A 48 16.41 -1.31 -9.81
CA GLY A 48 16.19 -0.07 -10.58
C GLY A 48 15.55 1.07 -9.78
N THR A 49 14.81 0.74 -8.71
CA THR A 49 14.11 1.72 -7.85
C THR A 49 14.76 1.91 -6.48
N GLN A 50 16.03 1.53 -6.33
CA GLN A 50 16.74 1.63 -5.06
C GLN A 50 16.82 3.07 -4.52
N TYR A 51 16.84 4.07 -5.41
CA TYR A 51 16.95 5.48 -5.07
C TYR A 51 15.63 6.14 -4.65
N LEU A 52 14.49 5.44 -4.79
CA LEU A 52 13.21 5.98 -4.32
C LEU A 52 13.16 5.92 -2.78
N SER A 53 12.61 6.94 -2.14
CA SER A 53 12.42 6.97 -0.69
C SER A 53 10.97 7.29 -0.34
N ILE A 54 10.58 6.96 0.89
CA ILE A 54 9.33 7.46 1.45
C ILE A 54 9.58 8.90 1.88
N GLU A 55 8.83 9.82 1.30
CA GLU A 55 8.87 11.23 1.68
C GLU A 55 7.76 11.52 2.70
N PHE A 56 8.14 12.23 3.75
CA PHE A 56 7.21 12.80 4.72
C PHE A 56 7.12 14.30 4.44
N SER A 57 6.01 14.72 3.85
CA SER A 57 5.73 16.13 3.62
C SER A 57 4.85 16.62 4.76
N GLY A 58 5.46 17.31 5.72
CA GLY A 58 4.71 18.03 6.76
C GLY A 58 3.88 19.17 6.14
N PRO A 59 2.84 19.65 6.83
CA PRO A 59 2.19 20.90 6.46
C PRO A 59 3.23 22.01 6.54
N SER A 60 3.84 22.33 5.40
CA SER A 60 4.68 23.51 5.26
C SER A 60 3.78 24.73 5.41
N PRO A 61 4.01 25.64 6.37
CA PRO A 61 3.31 26.92 6.37
C PRO A 61 3.60 27.75 5.10
N ASN A 62 4.59 27.36 4.29
CA ASN A 62 5.07 28.06 3.10
C ASN A 62 5.30 27.11 1.91
N SER A 63 4.37 26.20 1.59
CA SER A 63 4.40 25.58 0.25
C SER A 63 3.99 26.65 -0.77
N ILE A 64 4.97 27.43 -1.21
CA ILE A 64 4.85 28.24 -2.42
C ILE A 64 4.71 27.23 -3.55
N ASP A 65 3.48 27.03 -4.02
CA ASP A 65 3.22 26.32 -5.25
C ASP A 65 4.05 26.99 -6.37
N PRO A 66 4.91 26.26 -7.12
CA PRO A 66 5.69 26.84 -8.22
C PRO A 66 4.83 27.31 -9.40
N ASP A 67 3.49 27.24 -9.29
CA ASP A 67 2.52 27.76 -10.26
C ASP A 67 2.14 29.24 -10.05
N GLN A 68 2.84 29.99 -9.19
CA GLN A 68 2.60 31.43 -8.99
C GLN A 68 3.28 32.36 -10.02
N SER A 69 3.40 31.95 -11.28
CA SER A 69 3.64 32.91 -12.36
C SER A 69 2.35 33.21 -13.12
N ASN A 70 1.69 34.30 -12.67
CA ASN A 70 0.73 35.12 -13.42
C ASN A 70 -0.75 34.69 -13.49
N LEU A 71 -1.56 35.27 -12.59
CA LEU A 71 -2.66 36.22 -12.89
C LEU A 71 -3.71 36.18 -11.77
N ALA A 72 -3.79 37.28 -11.02
CA ALA A 72 -4.86 37.70 -10.11
C ALA A 72 -6.09 36.75 -10.01
N ARG A 73 -5.97 35.71 -9.19
CA ARG A 73 -7.10 35.02 -8.57
C ARG A 73 -6.84 35.09 -7.08
N ALA A 74 -7.87 35.47 -6.32
CA ALA A 74 -7.87 35.62 -4.87
C ALA A 74 -7.05 34.51 -4.17
N PRO A 75 -6.54 34.73 -2.95
CA PRO A 75 -6.03 33.61 -2.15
C PRO A 75 -7.18 32.60 -2.06
N SER A 76 -7.12 31.54 -2.86
CA SER A 76 -7.92 30.36 -2.59
C SER A 76 -7.10 29.62 -1.55
N PRO A 77 -7.42 29.74 -0.25
CA PRO A 77 -6.98 28.70 0.65
C PRO A 77 -7.55 27.43 0.03
N SER A 78 -6.71 26.50 -0.45
CA SER A 78 -7.22 25.16 -0.66
C SER A 78 -7.81 24.78 0.71
N PRO A 79 -9.14 24.61 0.86
CA PRO A 79 -9.79 24.79 2.17
C PRO A 79 -9.50 23.64 3.15
N ASN A 80 -8.63 22.71 2.76
CA ASN A 80 -8.47 21.42 3.38
C ASN A 80 -6.96 21.25 3.65
N PRO A 81 -6.45 21.60 4.85
CA PRO A 81 -5.14 21.13 5.25
C PRO A 81 -5.14 19.60 5.07
N SER A 82 -4.17 19.08 4.32
CA SER A 82 -4.00 17.63 4.18
C SER A 82 -3.92 17.02 5.58
N PRO A 83 -4.80 16.07 5.92
CA PRO A 83 -4.91 15.60 7.29
C PRO A 83 -3.57 15.01 7.73
N ILE A 84 -3.10 15.44 8.91
CA ILE A 84 -1.82 15.00 9.49
C ILE A 84 -1.72 13.47 9.47
N PHE A 85 -2.84 12.82 9.76
CA PHE A 85 -3.00 11.38 9.72
C PHE A 85 -4.16 11.00 8.79
N SER A 86 -3.94 10.03 7.91
CA SER A 86 -4.99 9.46 7.06
C SER A 86 -4.84 7.96 6.91
N MET A 87 -5.96 7.26 6.84
CA MET A 87 -6.01 5.82 6.59
C MET A 87 -6.95 5.53 5.42
N ALA A 88 -6.49 4.67 4.53
CA ALA A 88 -7.32 4.10 3.48
C ALA A 88 -7.31 2.58 3.62
N SER A 89 -8.48 1.96 3.47
CA SER A 89 -8.65 0.51 3.47
C SER A 89 -9.46 0.12 2.24
N ASP A 90 -9.12 -1.03 1.67
CA ASP A 90 -9.84 -1.59 0.52
C ASP A 90 -9.93 -3.12 0.59
N ALA A 91 -10.90 -3.70 -0.12
CA ALA A 91 -11.13 -5.13 -0.17
C ALA A 91 -11.66 -5.57 -1.55
N ALA A 92 -11.19 -6.73 -2.01
CA ALA A 92 -11.62 -7.37 -3.25
C ALA A 92 -12.36 -8.68 -2.94
N PHE A 93 -13.64 -8.75 -3.33
CA PHE A 93 -14.52 -9.89 -3.06
C PHE A 93 -14.20 -11.08 -3.97
N THR A 94 -14.07 -12.26 -3.36
CA THR A 94 -13.88 -13.55 -4.06
C THR A 94 -12.76 -13.55 -5.11
N ASP A 95 -11.65 -12.84 -4.82
CA ASP A 95 -10.52 -12.69 -5.74
C ASP A 95 -9.57 -13.90 -5.79
N HIS A 96 -9.87 -14.95 -5.01
CA HIS A 96 -9.12 -16.20 -4.99
C HIS A 96 -10.02 -17.40 -5.35
N SER A 97 -9.39 -18.44 -5.91
CA SER A 97 -10.00 -19.75 -6.19
C SER A 97 -10.82 -20.32 -5.02
N ASP A 98 -10.35 -20.11 -3.78
CA ASP A 98 -10.99 -20.65 -2.58
C ASP A 98 -12.16 -19.80 -2.08
N LYS A 99 -12.71 -18.91 -2.92
CA LYS A 99 -13.77 -17.93 -2.60
C LYS A 99 -13.43 -16.96 -1.46
N LYS A 100 -12.17 -16.96 -1.01
CA LYS A 100 -11.65 -16.01 -0.03
C LYS A 100 -11.34 -14.70 -0.72
N SER A 101 -11.56 -13.61 0.02
CA SER A 101 -11.38 -12.25 -0.46
C SER A 101 -10.00 -11.71 -0.05
N SER A 102 -9.55 -10.64 -0.68
CA SER A 102 -8.36 -9.89 -0.28
C SER A 102 -8.76 -8.64 0.48
N GLU A 103 -7.88 -8.22 1.38
CA GLU A 103 -7.96 -6.92 2.02
C GLU A 103 -6.58 -6.26 2.05
N GLY A 104 -6.59 -4.95 2.09
CA GLY A 104 -5.40 -4.15 2.32
C GLY A 104 -5.74 -2.82 2.95
N TYR A 105 -4.74 -2.23 3.60
CA TYR A 105 -4.84 -0.87 4.12
C TYR A 105 -3.50 -0.18 4.00
N ILE A 106 -3.54 1.15 4.05
CA ILE A 106 -2.38 2.02 4.14
C ILE A 106 -2.70 3.15 5.11
N CYS A 107 -1.81 3.36 6.07
CA CYS A 107 -1.82 4.44 7.02
C CYS A 107 -0.72 5.42 6.64
N LYS A 108 -1.05 6.70 6.53
CA LYS A 108 -0.13 7.78 6.22
C LYS A 108 -0.09 8.78 7.38
N LEU A 109 1.11 9.27 7.66
CA LEU A 109 1.37 10.38 8.56
C LEU A 109 2.20 11.40 7.77
N TYR A 110 1.83 12.68 7.80
CA TYR A 110 2.52 13.73 7.02
C TYR A 110 2.75 13.32 5.56
N SER A 111 1.68 12.89 4.88
CA SER A 111 1.70 12.39 3.49
C SER A 111 2.53 11.12 3.22
N GLY A 112 3.37 10.68 4.17
CA GLY A 112 4.22 9.50 4.06
C GLY A 112 3.57 8.24 4.66
N PRO A 113 3.63 7.07 3.98
CA PRO A 113 3.14 5.82 4.54
C PRO A 113 3.95 5.37 5.77
N ILE A 114 3.25 5.07 6.87
CA ILE A 114 3.84 4.56 8.12
C ILE A 114 3.52 3.09 8.38
N ASN A 115 2.39 2.60 7.87
CA ASN A 115 1.95 1.23 8.05
C ASN A 115 1.10 0.82 6.86
N TRP A 116 1.25 -0.41 6.39
CA TRP A 116 0.47 -0.93 5.27
C TRP A 116 0.39 -2.45 5.33
N LEU A 117 -0.61 -3.01 4.66
CA LEU A 117 -0.81 -4.44 4.58
C LEU A 117 -1.52 -4.81 3.29
N ALA A 118 -1.14 -5.93 2.71
CA ALA A 118 -1.89 -6.61 1.67
C ALA A 118 -1.97 -8.10 2.01
N ARG A 119 -3.17 -8.60 2.31
CA ARG A 119 -3.35 -10.00 2.70
C ARG A 119 -4.65 -10.62 2.19
N LYS A 120 -4.71 -11.94 2.27
CA LYS A 120 -5.93 -12.73 2.02
C LYS A 120 -6.71 -12.79 3.34
N GLN A 121 -8.02 -12.59 3.30
CA GLN A 121 -8.89 -12.67 4.46
C GLN A 121 -8.91 -14.09 5.03
N LYS A 122 -9.00 -14.21 6.36
CA LYS A 122 -9.06 -15.52 7.05
C LYS A 122 -10.41 -16.19 6.83
N THR A 123 -11.49 -15.40 6.88
CA THR A 123 -12.88 -15.84 6.72
C THR A 123 -13.35 -15.68 5.28
N VAL A 124 -14.28 -16.54 4.86
CA VAL A 124 -14.99 -16.38 3.58
C VAL A 124 -16.12 -15.38 3.79
N ALA A 125 -16.08 -14.28 3.05
CA ALA A 125 -17.15 -13.31 3.05
C ALA A 125 -18.28 -13.76 2.12
N LEU A 126 -19.51 -13.41 2.47
CA LEU A 126 -20.72 -13.75 1.70
C LEU A 126 -21.20 -12.57 0.83
N SER A 127 -20.62 -11.38 1.00
CA SER A 127 -20.93 -10.19 0.22
C SER A 127 -19.73 -9.26 0.14
N THR A 128 -19.73 -8.37 -0.86
CA THR A 128 -18.76 -7.27 -0.99
C THR A 128 -18.79 -6.35 0.23
N THR A 129 -19.97 -6.04 0.77
CA THR A 129 -20.12 -5.22 1.98
C THR A 129 -19.41 -5.86 3.18
N LYS A 130 -19.57 -7.17 3.38
CA LYS A 130 -18.91 -7.90 4.47
C LYS A 130 -17.38 -7.84 4.32
N THR A 131 -16.85 -7.96 3.10
CA THR A 131 -15.39 -7.85 2.89
C THR A 131 -14.85 -6.48 3.23
N LYS A 132 -15.54 -5.41 2.82
CA LYS A 132 -15.15 -4.02 3.10
C LYS A 132 -15.18 -3.73 4.60
N LEU A 133 -16.21 -4.21 5.31
CA LEU A 133 -16.33 -4.04 6.75
C LEU A 133 -15.21 -4.77 7.51
N LEU A 134 -14.86 -5.99 7.08
CA LEU A 134 -13.73 -6.74 7.64
C LEU A 134 -12.40 -6.03 7.41
N ALA A 135 -12.16 -5.52 6.20
CA ALA A 135 -10.94 -4.77 5.89
C ALA A 135 -10.83 -3.51 6.74
N LEU A 136 -11.92 -2.74 6.84
CA LEU A 136 -12.00 -1.55 7.69
C LEU A 136 -11.73 -1.89 9.17
N THR A 137 -12.36 -2.95 9.68
CA THR A 137 -12.14 -3.41 11.07
C THR A 137 -10.69 -3.84 11.29
N SER A 138 -10.07 -4.51 10.32
CA SER A 138 -8.66 -4.88 10.41
C SER A 138 -7.75 -3.66 10.40
N ALA A 139 -8.08 -2.62 9.64
CA ALA A 139 -7.33 -1.37 9.64
C ALA A 139 -7.44 -0.68 11.00
N SER A 140 -8.64 -0.53 11.55
CA SER A 140 -8.88 0.06 12.88
C SER A 140 -8.16 -0.71 13.99
N ARG A 141 -8.17 -2.05 13.96
CA ARG A 141 -7.49 -2.89 14.96
C ARG A 141 -5.97 -2.70 14.98
N GLN A 142 -5.36 -2.36 13.84
CA GLN A 142 -3.92 -2.19 13.79
C GLN A 142 -3.46 -0.84 14.33
N PHE A 143 -4.41 0.06 14.58
CA PHE A 143 -4.17 1.39 15.10
C PHE A 143 -4.61 1.55 16.56
N LEU A 144 -5.73 0.93 16.95
CA LEU A 144 -6.19 0.83 18.34
C LEU A 144 -5.36 -0.18 19.14
#